data_AF-A0A367XPD2-F1
#
_entry.id   AF-A0A367XPD2-F1
#
_cell.length_a   1.000
_cell.length_b   1.000
_cell.length_c   1.000
_cell.angle_alpha   90.00
_cell.angle_beta   90.00
_cell.angle_gamma   90.00
#
_symmetry.space_group_name_H-M   'P 1'
#
loop_
_entity.id
_entity.type
_entity.pdbx_description
1 polymer ?
#
loop_
_entity_poly.entity_id
_entity_poly.type
_entity_poly.pdbx_seq_one_letter_code
_entity_poly.pdbx_strand_id
1 'polypeptide(L)'
;MSYNKDKKSFSDIELPTNPNLPSWIITPKEEKAIYERWRKKAFAHCDELIKNYIACTNSYGNPLEAMKHCKGAHEASMGCVEQFAGKEFMDKERDEFIQEKIEKKKLYKLYVQKQKEEQEKLKAEEKSS
;
A
#
# COMPACT_ATOMS: atom_id res chain seq x y z
N MET A 1 -1.36 21.59 -6.22
CA MET A 1 -2.43 20.84 -5.54
C MET A 1 -1.93 20.41 -4.16
N SER A 2 -2.55 20.89 -3.09
CA SER A 2 -2.18 20.52 -1.72
C SER A 2 -2.68 19.09 -1.47
N TYR A 3 -1.78 18.11 -1.51
CA TYR A 3 -2.09 16.77 -1.02
C TYR A 3 -2.36 16.90 0.48
N ASN A 4 -3.61 16.74 0.86
CA ASN A 4 -4.08 16.87 2.24
C ASN A 4 -3.36 15.81 3.10
N LYS A 5 -2.32 16.23 3.83
CA LYS A 5 -1.42 15.36 4.61
C LYS A 5 -2.14 14.57 5.71
N ASP A 6 -3.36 14.98 6.05
CA ASP A 6 -4.17 14.40 7.13
C ASP A 6 -5.10 13.27 6.68
N LYS A 7 -5.18 12.98 5.37
CA LYS A 7 -5.95 11.82 4.88
C LYS A 7 -5.08 10.57 4.92
N LYS A 8 -5.40 9.64 5.82
CA LYS A 8 -4.82 8.28 5.83
C LYS A 8 -5.01 7.66 4.44
N SER A 9 -3.90 7.31 3.77
CA SER A 9 -3.94 6.57 2.51
C SER A 9 -4.42 5.14 2.79
N PHE A 10 -4.90 4.44 1.76
CA PHE A 10 -5.34 3.06 1.88
C PHE A 10 -4.21 2.12 2.35
N SER A 11 -2.95 2.53 2.13
CA SER A 11 -1.75 1.89 2.68
C SER A 11 -1.51 2.11 4.18
N ASP A 12 -2.08 3.17 4.77
CA ASP A 12 -1.94 3.51 6.20
C ASP A 12 -3.10 2.92 7.05
N ILE A 13 -4.05 2.24 6.41
CA ILE A 13 -5.19 1.60 7.04
C ILE A 13 -4.89 0.10 7.13
N GLU A 14 -4.85 -0.44 8.34
CA GLU A 14 -4.81 -1.90 8.51
C GLU A 14 -6.09 -2.50 7.95
N LEU A 15 -5.99 -3.12 6.78
CA LEU A 15 -7.13 -3.78 6.19
C LEU A 15 -7.44 -5.05 6.98
N PRO A 16 -8.70 -5.23 7.44
CA PRO A 16 -9.08 -6.45 8.13
C PRO A 16 -9.01 -7.60 7.13
N THR A 17 -7.91 -8.36 7.19
CA THR A 17 -7.81 -9.64 6.51
C THR A 17 -8.87 -10.55 7.12
N ASN A 18 -9.85 -10.97 6.32
CA ASN A 18 -10.85 -11.93 6.77
C ASN A 18 -10.13 -13.24 7.18
N PRO A 19 -10.20 -13.66 8.47
CA PRO A 19 -9.48 -14.84 8.96
C PRO A 19 -9.87 -16.14 8.25
N ASN A 20 -11.09 -16.17 7.70
CA ASN A 20 -11.66 -17.33 7.01
C ASN A 20 -11.20 -17.44 5.56
N LEU A 21 -10.63 -16.38 4.98
CA LEU A 21 -10.08 -16.43 3.63
C LEU A 21 -8.63 -16.97 3.66
N PRO A 22 -8.23 -17.74 2.64
CA PRO A 22 -6.82 -18.07 2.42
C PRO A 22 -5.97 -16.80 2.23
N SER A 23 -4.74 -16.81 2.74
CA SER A 23 -3.85 -15.64 2.68
C SER A 23 -3.45 -15.24 1.25
N TRP A 24 -3.51 -16.18 0.31
CA TRP A 24 -3.23 -15.96 -1.12
C TRP A 24 -4.37 -15.28 -1.89
N ILE A 25 -5.55 -15.12 -1.27
CA ILE A 25 -6.64 -14.34 -1.87
C ILE A 25 -6.45 -12.87 -1.52
N ILE A 26 -6.32 -12.04 -2.56
CA ILE A 26 -6.25 -10.59 -2.46
C ILE A 26 -7.62 -10.02 -2.86
N THR A 27 -8.23 -9.25 -1.96
CA THR A 27 -9.51 -8.57 -2.23
C THR A 27 -9.27 -7.29 -3.04
N PRO A 28 -10.27 -6.75 -3.77
CA PRO A 28 -10.11 -5.51 -4.53
C PRO A 28 -9.65 -4.30 -3.69
N LYS A 29 -10.02 -4.29 -2.41
CA LYS A 29 -9.54 -3.29 -1.44
C LYS A 29 -8.04 -3.47 -1.20
N GLU A 30 -7.61 -4.68 -0.87
CA GLU A 30 -6.20 -5.00 -0.64
C GLU A 30 -5.35 -4.74 -1.89
N GLU A 31 -5.85 -5.06 -3.07
CA GLU A 31 -5.18 -4.77 -4.34
C GLU A 31 -4.96 -3.26 -4.55
N LYS A 32 -5.94 -2.43 -4.19
CA LYS A 32 -5.77 -0.97 -4.21
C LYS A 32 -4.69 -0.50 -3.22
N ALA A 33 -4.59 -1.13 -2.06
CA ALA A 33 -3.54 -0.84 -1.07
C ALA A 33 -2.15 -1.17 -1.61
N ILE A 34 -2.01 -2.37 -2.21
CA ILE A 34 -0.79 -2.82 -2.86
C ILE A 34 -0.39 -1.86 -3.97
N TYR A 35 -1.35 -1.46 -4.82
CA TYR A 35 -1.11 -0.49 -5.88
C TYR A 35 -0.66 0.87 -5.33
N GLU A 36 -1.28 1.38 -4.26
CA GLU A 36 -0.85 2.64 -3.64
C GLU A 36 0.57 2.54 -3.06
N ARG A 37 0.92 1.43 -2.41
CA ARG A 37 2.27 1.17 -1.87
C ARG A 37 3.31 1.08 -3.00
N TRP A 38 3.03 0.28 -4.02
CA TRP A 38 3.83 0.17 -5.23
C TRP A 38 4.04 1.55 -5.86
N ARG A 39 2.95 2.31 -6.04
CA ARG A 39 3.00 3.65 -6.64
C ARG A 39 3.88 4.59 -5.83
N LYS A 40 3.79 4.59 -4.49
CA LYS A 40 4.68 5.39 -3.63
C LYS A 40 6.14 5.02 -3.85
N LYS A 41 6.48 3.72 -3.91
CA LYS A 41 7.84 3.23 -4.17
C LYS A 41 8.33 3.64 -5.57
N ALA A 42 7.53 3.42 -6.61
CA ALA A 42 7.87 3.80 -7.99
C ALA A 42 8.08 5.31 -8.15
N PHE A 43 7.20 6.12 -7.55
CA PHE A 43 7.31 7.57 -7.60
C PHE A 43 8.52 8.09 -6.82
N ALA A 44 8.93 7.41 -5.74
CA ALA A 44 10.15 7.77 -5.01
C ALA A 44 11.42 7.59 -5.87
N HIS A 45 11.45 6.60 -6.76
CA HIS A 45 12.57 6.42 -7.70
C HIS A 45 12.60 7.49 -8.80
N CYS A 46 11.44 8.02 -9.20
CA CYS A 46 11.30 9.01 -10.27
C CYS A 46 11.13 10.44 -9.76
N ASP A 47 11.32 10.68 -8.46
CA ASP A 47 10.99 11.95 -7.78
C ASP A 47 11.70 13.15 -8.43
N GLU A 48 12.96 13.00 -8.83
CA GLU A 48 13.72 14.06 -9.50
C GLU A 48 13.15 14.43 -10.88
N LEU A 49 12.74 13.45 -11.68
CA LEU A 49 12.11 13.69 -12.98
C LEU A 49 10.74 14.36 -12.83
N ILE A 50 10.00 13.95 -11.80
CA ILE A 50 8.69 14.53 -11.47
C ILE A 50 8.87 15.97 -10.97
N LYS A 51 9.86 16.26 -10.13
CA LYS A 51 10.19 17.63 -9.69
C LYS A 51 10.54 18.53 -10.87
N ASN A 52 11.35 18.03 -11.83
CA ASN A 52 11.70 18.79 -13.02
C ASN A 52 10.47 19.09 -13.90
N TYR A 53 9.58 18.12 -14.06
CA TYR A 53 8.30 18.35 -14.73
C TYR A 53 7.45 19.39 -13.99
N ILE A 54 7.32 19.29 -12.67
CA ILE A 54 6.57 20.24 -11.84
C ILE A 54 7.16 21.65 -11.95
N ALA A 55 8.49 21.79 -11.82
CA ALA A 55 9.19 23.05 -11.96
C ALA A 55 8.94 23.69 -13.33
N CYS A 56 8.98 22.89 -14.40
CA CYS A 56 8.61 23.35 -15.74
C CYS A 56 7.16 23.81 -15.78
N THR A 57 6.20 23.01 -15.32
CA THR A 57 4.78 23.38 -15.37
C THR A 57 4.45 24.63 -14.55
N ASN A 58 5.11 24.83 -13.41
CA ASN A 58 4.92 25.99 -12.54
C ASN A 58 5.47 27.29 -13.15
N SER A 59 6.36 27.20 -14.15
CA SER A 59 6.87 28.38 -14.85
C SER A 59 5.88 28.99 -15.85
N TYR A 60 4.78 28.28 -16.15
CA TYR A 60 3.73 28.74 -17.07
C TYR A 60 2.42 29.04 -16.31
N GLY A 61 1.79 30.17 -16.64
CA GLY A 61 0.48 30.53 -16.08
C GLY A 61 -0.70 29.79 -16.70
N ASN A 62 -0.52 29.21 -17.89
CA ASN A 62 -1.56 28.47 -18.61
C ASN A 62 -1.24 26.96 -18.65
N PRO A 63 -2.13 26.09 -18.12
CA PRO A 63 -1.95 24.63 -18.16
C PRO A 63 -1.76 24.04 -19.56
N LEU A 64 -2.37 24.63 -20.59
CA LEU A 64 -2.24 24.14 -21.97
C LEU A 64 -0.84 24.43 -22.55
N GLU A 65 -0.26 25.58 -22.21
CA GLU A 65 1.11 25.90 -22.61
C GLU A 65 2.13 25.08 -21.81
N ALA A 66 1.90 24.92 -20.51
CA ALA A 66 2.70 24.04 -19.67
C ALA A 66 2.77 22.62 -20.24
N MET A 67 1.64 22.03 -20.63
CA MET A 67 1.63 20.68 -21.23
C MET A 67 2.41 20.61 -22.54
N LYS A 68 2.32 21.63 -23.40
CA LYS A 68 3.00 21.65 -24.69
C LYS A 68 4.52 21.81 -24.52
N HIS A 69 4.96 22.73 -23.66
CA HIS A 69 6.38 23.05 -23.47
C HIS A 69 7.10 22.07 -22.54
N CYS A 70 6.40 21.51 -21.56
CA CYS A 70 6.95 20.54 -20.60
C CYS A 70 6.74 19.08 -21.02
N LYS A 71 6.29 18.83 -22.26
CA LYS A 71 5.99 17.49 -22.76
C LYS A 71 7.17 16.54 -22.62
N GLY A 72 8.40 16.96 -22.93
CA GLY A 72 9.58 16.11 -22.80
C GLY A 72 9.89 15.72 -21.34
N ALA A 73 9.72 16.65 -20.40
CA ALA A 73 9.87 16.37 -18.97
C ALA A 73 8.74 15.44 -18.46
N HIS A 74 7.52 15.62 -18.98
CA HIS A 74 6.40 14.72 -18.70
C HIS A 74 6.69 13.30 -19.17
N GLU A 75 7.09 13.13 -20.44
CA GLU A 75 7.41 11.83 -21.03
C GLU A 75 8.57 11.14 -20.29
N ALA A 76 9.61 11.88 -19.90
CA ALA A 76 10.70 11.34 -19.09
C ALA A 76 10.21 10.86 -17.71
N SER A 77 9.38 11.66 -17.04
CA SER A 77 8.82 11.28 -15.74
C SER A 77 7.90 10.06 -15.82
N MET A 78 7.06 9.98 -16.85
CA MET A 78 6.14 8.86 -17.08
C MET A 78 6.89 7.60 -17.51
N GLY A 79 7.87 7.73 -18.41
CA GLY A 79 8.70 6.61 -18.86
C GLY A 79 9.50 5.98 -17.72
N CYS A 80 9.98 6.78 -16.76
CA CYS A 80 10.58 6.26 -15.54
C CYS A 80 9.60 5.43 -14.71
N VAL A 81 8.38 5.93 -14.47
CA VAL A 81 7.36 5.19 -13.70
C VAL A 81 6.92 3.91 -14.42
N GLU A 82 6.85 3.94 -15.75
CA GLU A 82 6.44 2.81 -16.57
C GLU A 82 7.42 1.62 -16.46
N GLN A 83 8.72 1.88 -16.25
CA GLN A 83 9.70 0.82 -15.97
C GLN A 83 9.35 0.03 -14.71
N PHE A 84 8.76 0.70 -13.71
CA PHE A 84 8.31 0.07 -12.48
C PHE A 84 6.91 -0.52 -12.59
N ALA A 85 6.14 -0.19 -13.63
CA ALA A 85 4.80 -0.73 -13.88
C ALA A 85 4.80 -2.15 -14.44
N GLY A 86 6.01 -2.71 -14.67
CA GLY A 86 6.19 -4.09 -15.08
C GLY A 86 5.54 -5.08 -14.11
N LYS A 87 5.06 -6.18 -14.70
CA LYS A 87 4.40 -7.28 -13.99
C LYS A 87 5.24 -7.78 -12.79
N GLU A 88 6.56 -7.82 -12.94
CA GLU A 88 7.48 -8.29 -11.91
C GLU A 88 7.47 -7.46 -10.62
N PHE A 89 7.40 -6.12 -10.72
CA PHE A 89 7.36 -5.26 -9.54
C PHE A 89 6.02 -5.36 -8.81
N MET A 90 4.92 -5.43 -9.55
CA MET A 90 3.60 -5.64 -8.95
C MET A 90 3.45 -7.02 -8.32
N ASP A 91 3.98 -8.06 -8.97
CA ASP A 91 3.96 -9.42 -8.43
C ASP A 91 4.79 -9.50 -7.14
N LYS A 92 5.95 -8.84 -7.08
CA LYS A 92 6.76 -8.75 -5.86
C LYS A 92 6.01 -8.08 -4.69
N GLU A 93 5.31 -6.97 -4.94
CA GLU A 93 4.53 -6.30 -3.88
C GLU A 93 3.33 -7.14 -3.43
N ARG A 94 2.72 -7.90 -4.35
CA ARG A 94 1.66 -8.87 -4.00
C ARG A 94 2.20 -9.99 -3.14
N ASP A 95 3.37 -10.53 -3.46
CA ASP A 95 4.02 -11.57 -2.67
C ASP A 95 4.40 -11.07 -1.27
N GLU A 96 4.99 -9.88 -1.17
CA GLU A 96 5.26 -9.22 0.12
C GLU A 96 3.99 -9.10 0.96
N PHE A 97 2.89 -8.64 0.35
CA PHE A 97 1.60 -8.51 1.03
C PHE A 97 1.02 -9.86 1.48
N ILE A 98 1.16 -10.91 0.68
CA ILE A 98 0.73 -12.27 1.05
C ILE A 98 1.54 -12.78 2.25
N GLN A 99 2.85 -12.53 2.30
CA GLN A 99 3.69 -12.91 3.45
C GLN A 99 3.24 -12.18 4.73
N GLU A 100 2.98 -10.88 4.64
CA GLU A 100 2.43 -10.09 5.75
C GLU A 100 1.08 -10.67 6.24
N LYS A 101 0.20 -11.10 5.32
CA LYS A 101 -1.06 -11.78 5.67
C LYS A 101 -0.84 -13.11 6.37
N ILE A 102 0.13 -13.90 5.92
CA ILE A 102 0.47 -15.19 6.55
C ILE A 102 0.93 -14.95 7.99
N GLU A 103 1.80 -13.97 8.20
CA GLU A 103 2.32 -13.64 9.52
C GLU A 103 1.24 -13.10 10.46
N LYS A 104 0.43 -12.15 10.00
CA LYS A 104 -0.74 -11.65 10.75
C LYS A 104 -1.70 -12.76 11.13
N LYS A 105 -1.94 -13.73 10.23
CA LYS A 105 -2.79 -14.89 10.51
C LYS A 105 -2.19 -15.81 11.57
N LYS A 106 -0.87 -16.01 11.60
CA LYS A 106 -0.18 -16.77 12.65
C LYS A 106 -0.32 -16.08 14.01
N LEU A 107 -0.05 -14.78 14.07
CA LEU A 107 -0.18 -13.98 15.29
C LEU A 107 -1.61 -13.99 15.83
N TYR A 108 -2.60 -13.85 14.95
CA TYR A 108 -4.02 -13.91 15.33
C TYR A 108 -4.40 -15.27 15.94
N LYS A 109 -3.93 -16.38 15.36
CA LYS A 109 -4.17 -17.72 15.93
C LYS A 109 -3.56 -17.86 17.32
N LEU A 110 -2.34 -17.38 17.54
CA LEU A 110 -1.69 -17.40 18.85
C LEU A 110 -2.45 -16.55 19.88
N TYR A 111 -2.92 -15.37 19.48
CA TYR A 111 -3.75 -14.51 20.33
C TYR A 111 -5.05 -15.20 20.75
N VAL A 112 -5.80 -15.76 19.79
CA VAL A 112 -7.05 -16.47 20.07
C VAL A 112 -6.81 -17.69 20.96
N GLN A 113 -5.71 -18.41 20.77
CA GLN A 113 -5.35 -19.56 21.61
C GLN A 113 -5.09 -19.14 23.06
N LYS A 114 -4.30 -18.08 23.29
CA LYS A 114 -4.07 -17.54 24.64
C LYS A 114 -5.35 -17.11 25.34
N GLN A 115 -6.23 -16.42 24.62
CA GLN A 115 -7.53 -15.99 25.15
C GLN A 115 -8.41 -17.17 25.57
N LYS A 116 -8.39 -18.28 24.80
CA LYS A 116 -9.11 -19.51 25.18
C LYS A 116 -8.52 -20.15 26.43
N GLU A 117 -7.20 -20.26 26.51
CA GLU A 117 -6.51 -20.84 27.67
C GLU A 117 -6.77 -20.02 28.95
N GLU A 118 -6.77 -18.69 28.86
CA GLU A 118 -7.12 -17.80 29.98
C GLU A 118 -8.58 -18.00 30.42
N GLN A 119 -9.52 -18.06 29.47
CA GLN A 119 -10.93 -18.33 29.78
C GLN A 119 -11.16 -19.72 30.40
N GLU A 120 -10.43 -20.73 29.95
CA GLU A 120 -10.51 -22.08 30.51
C GLU A 120 -9.96 -22.14 31.94
N LYS A 121 -8.86 -21.43 32.23
CA LYS A 121 -8.31 -21.28 33.59
C LYS A 121 -9.28 -20.60 34.53
N LEU A 122 -9.87 -19.47 34.12
CA LEU A 122 -10.86 -18.76 34.92
C LEU A 122 -12.07 -19.65 35.25
N LYS A 123 -12.58 -20.39 34.25
CA LYS A 123 -13.69 -21.34 34.46
C LYS A 123 -13.31 -22.53 35.35
N ALA A 124 -12.04 -22.94 35.38
CA ALA A 124 -11.57 -24.00 36.25
C ALA A 124 -11.42 -23.53 37.71
N GLU A 125 -10.93 -22.31 37.91
CA GLU A 125 -10.84 -21.65 39.22
C GLU A 125 -12.24 -21.44 39.83
N GLU A 126 -13.19 -20.92 39.05
CA GLU A 126 -14.60 -20.74 39.45
C GLU A 126 -15.31 -22.05 39.82
N LYS A 127 -14.91 -23.18 39.23
CA LYS A 127 -15.48 -24.51 39.57
C LYS A 127 -14.81 -25.17 40.77
N SER A 128 -13.69 -24.64 41.23
CA SER A 128 -12.94 -25.16 42.38
C SER A 128 -13.18 -24.39 43.69
N SER A 129 -13.83 -23.22 43.61
CA SER A 129 -14.41 -22.49 44.73
C SER A 129 -15.86 -22.89 44.96
#